data_AF-A0A7Y4XXF7-F1
#
_entry.id   AF-A0A7Y4XXF7-F1
#
_cell.length_a   1.000
_cell.length_b   1.000
_cell.length_c   1.000
_cell.angle_alpha   90.00
_cell.angle_beta   90.00
_cell.angle_gamma   90.00
#
_symmetry.space_group_name_H-M   'P 1'
#
loop_
_entity.id
_entity.type
_entity.pdbx_description
1 polymer ?
#
loop_
_entity_poly.entity_id
_entity_poly.type
_entity_poly.pdbx_seq_one_letter_code
_entity_poly.pdbx_strand_id
1 'polypeptide(L)'
;MRNKSEAAHVAPQKCDREAGKEKRLETLKSELKLNPNQEAAWAEWVGQIQGDPKNREEMHKNHEDLANLPALERMEKLLTFSKAHVAKQEAHLAATKTFYATLTPEQQKAFDKDFTVEHDGHFGKHWKK
;
A
#
# COMPACT_ATOMS: atom_id res chain seq x y z
N MET A 1 -15.63 44.73 -18.27
CA MET A 1 -14.34 44.36 -17.66
C MET A 1 -14.49 42.95 -17.11
N ARG A 2 -13.68 41.99 -17.59
CA ARG A 2 -13.75 40.57 -17.19
C ARG A 2 -12.94 40.40 -15.90
N ASN A 3 -13.57 40.02 -14.80
CA ASN A 3 -12.85 39.40 -13.70
C ASN A 3 -13.09 37.90 -13.78
N LYS A 4 -12.04 37.21 -14.23
CA LYS A 4 -11.96 35.76 -14.39
C LYS A 4 -12.18 35.08 -13.04
N SER A 5 -13.14 34.18 -13.00
CA SER A 5 -13.04 32.83 -12.42
C SER A 5 -11.83 32.60 -11.51
N GLU A 6 -11.98 32.90 -10.22
CA GLU A 6 -11.22 32.22 -9.18
C GLU A 6 -12.03 30.98 -8.78
N ALA A 7 -12.18 30.07 -9.74
CA ALA A 7 -12.51 28.70 -9.42
C ALA A 7 -11.26 28.15 -8.72
N ALA A 8 -11.23 28.30 -7.39
CA ALA A 8 -10.30 27.62 -6.52
C ALA A 8 -10.33 26.14 -6.91
N HIS A 9 -9.34 25.72 -7.69
CA HIS A 9 -9.00 24.33 -7.84
C HIS A 9 -8.57 23.89 -6.45
N VAL A 10 -9.52 23.39 -5.66
CA VAL A 10 -9.22 22.56 -4.50
C VAL A 10 -8.40 21.41 -5.09
N ALA A 11 -7.08 21.49 -4.92
CA ALA A 11 -6.18 20.41 -5.27
C ALA A 11 -6.79 19.13 -4.68
N PRO A 12 -6.85 18.01 -5.44
CA PRO A 12 -7.40 16.77 -4.90
C PRO A 12 -6.67 16.51 -3.59
N GLN A 13 -7.44 16.49 -2.50
CA GLN A 13 -6.98 16.13 -1.17
C GLN A 13 -6.12 14.87 -1.36
N LYS A 14 -4.82 14.98 -1.09
CA LYS A 14 -3.89 13.85 -1.16
C LYS A 14 -4.60 12.71 -0.44
N CYS A 15 -4.96 11.65 -1.14
CA CYS A 15 -5.60 10.51 -0.50
C CYS A 15 -4.73 10.14 0.70
N ASP A 16 -5.27 10.28 1.92
CA ASP A 16 -4.60 10.02 3.20
C ASP A 16 -4.33 8.51 3.37
N ARG A 17 -3.89 7.83 2.31
CA ARG A 17 -3.60 6.39 2.25
C ARG A 17 -2.53 6.00 3.26
N GLU A 18 -1.58 6.89 3.52
CA GLU A 18 -0.52 6.64 4.50
C GLU A 18 -1.02 6.76 5.93
N ALA A 19 -1.73 7.83 6.24
CA ALA A 19 -2.41 7.96 7.52
C ALA A 19 -3.43 6.81 7.72
N GLY A 20 -4.05 6.30 6.66
CA GLY A 20 -4.90 5.12 6.69
C GLY A 20 -4.13 3.83 7.03
N LYS A 21 -2.95 3.62 6.45
CA LYS A 21 -2.08 2.47 6.76
C LYS A 21 -1.56 2.52 8.19
N GLU A 22 -1.06 3.67 8.62
CA GLU A 22 -0.56 3.89 9.97
C GLU A 22 -1.66 3.64 11.01
N LYS A 23 -2.85 4.22 10.82
CA LYS A 23 -4.01 3.98 11.70
C LYS A 23 -4.41 2.52 11.79
N ARG A 24 -4.36 1.78 10.68
CA ARG A 24 -4.64 0.33 10.69
C ARG A 24 -3.59 -0.44 11.49
N LEU A 25 -2.32 -0.09 11.33
CA LEU A 25 -1.23 -0.70 12.09
C LEU A 25 -1.34 -0.38 13.59
N GLU A 26 -1.68 0.85 13.96
CA GLU A 26 -1.91 1.25 15.36
C GLU A 26 -3.08 0.49 15.98
N THR A 27 -4.18 0.36 15.22
CA THR A 27 -5.36 -0.41 15.64
C THR A 27 -4.99 -1.88 15.85
N LEU A 28 -4.31 -2.48 14.87
CA LEU A 28 -3.84 -3.86 14.91
C LEU A 28 -2.87 -4.10 16.08
N LYS A 29 -1.93 -3.18 16.34
CA LYS A 29 -1.02 -3.26 17.49
C LYS A 29 -1.80 -3.28 18.81
N SER A 30 -2.85 -2.46 18.90
CA SER A 30 -3.71 -2.35 20.10
C SER A 30 -4.56 -3.62 20.32
N GLU A 31 -5.11 -4.22 19.25
CA GLU A 31 -5.86 -5.47 19.35
C GLU A 31 -4.96 -6.66 19.73
N LEU A 32 -3.74 -6.73 19.19
CA LEU A 32 -2.81 -7.85 19.41
C LEU A 32 -2.23 -7.92 20.83
N LYS A 33 -2.19 -6.81 21.57
CA LYS A 33 -1.61 -6.73 22.92
C LYS A 33 -0.26 -7.43 23.01
N LEU A 34 0.68 -6.98 22.19
CA LEU A 34 1.98 -7.63 22.01
C LEU A 34 2.84 -7.56 23.28
N ASN A 35 3.54 -8.66 23.58
CA ASN A 35 4.56 -8.69 24.63
C ASN A 35 5.87 -8.04 24.14
N PRO A 36 6.81 -7.66 25.04
CA PRO A 36 8.06 -6.99 24.64
C PRO A 36 8.88 -7.74 23.57
N ASN A 37 8.90 -9.07 23.63
CA ASN A 37 9.58 -9.89 22.62
C ASN A 37 8.89 -9.84 21.24
N GLN A 38 7.57 -9.62 21.19
CA GLN A 38 6.79 -9.51 19.97
C GLN A 38 6.78 -8.08 19.40
N GLU A 39 6.96 -7.06 20.25
CA GLU A 39 7.06 -5.67 19.80
C GLU A 39 8.29 -5.43 18.89
N ALA A 40 9.40 -6.11 19.16
CA ALA A 40 10.58 -6.07 18.28
C ALA A 40 10.25 -6.67 16.89
N ALA A 41 9.64 -7.86 16.86
CA ALA A 41 9.22 -8.51 15.61
C ALA A 41 8.17 -7.68 14.85
N TRP A 42 7.29 -6.98 15.57
CA TRP A 42 6.33 -6.05 14.99
C TRP A 42 7.00 -4.86 14.31
N ALA A 43 7.98 -4.22 14.94
CA ALA A 43 8.69 -3.07 14.37
C ALA A 43 9.43 -3.45 13.07
N GLU A 44 10.09 -4.61 13.06
CA GLU A 44 10.74 -5.15 11.86
C GLU A 44 9.75 -5.46 10.74
N TRP A 45 8.61 -6.07 11.08
CA TRP A 45 7.55 -6.38 10.10
C TRP A 45 6.94 -5.10 9.51
N VAL A 46 6.59 -4.11 10.35
CA VAL A 46 6.03 -2.83 9.90
C VAL A 46 7.00 -2.11 8.96
N GLY A 47 8.29 -2.09 9.28
CA GLY A 47 9.32 -1.48 8.42
C GLY A 47 9.37 -2.11 7.02
N GLN A 48 9.20 -3.43 6.94
CA GLN A 48 9.17 -4.14 5.65
C GLN A 48 7.88 -3.87 4.86
N ILE A 49 6.72 -3.80 5.52
CA ILE A 49 5.43 -3.64 4.84
C ILE A 49 5.15 -2.19 4.40
N GLN A 50 5.54 -1.19 5.21
CA GLN A 50 5.36 0.23 4.86
C GLN A 50 6.27 0.65 3.70
N GLY A 51 7.48 0.08 3.63
CA GLY A 51 8.48 0.35 2.60
C GLY A 51 9.01 1.79 2.61
N ASP A 52 10.02 2.07 1.79
CA ASP A 52 10.66 3.39 1.72
C ASP A 52 9.76 4.42 1.01
N PRO A 53 9.49 5.60 1.61
CA PRO A 53 8.81 6.71 0.96
C PRO A 53 9.42 7.12 -0.39
N LYS A 54 10.73 7.01 -0.57
CA LYS A 54 11.45 7.37 -1.81
C LYS A 54 11.04 6.50 -3.00
N ASN A 55 10.83 5.20 -2.77
CA ASN A 55 10.33 4.29 -3.81
C ASN A 55 8.95 4.71 -4.32
N ARG A 56 8.20 5.48 -3.53
CA ARG A 56 6.86 5.93 -3.90
C ARG A 56 6.89 7.10 -4.87
N GLU A 57 7.77 8.09 -4.63
CA GLU A 57 7.99 9.20 -5.56
C GLU A 57 8.50 8.69 -6.91
N GLU A 58 9.38 7.70 -6.89
CA GLU A 58 9.87 7.05 -8.11
C GLU A 58 8.74 6.33 -8.88
N MET A 59 7.81 5.66 -8.18
CA MET A 59 6.63 5.05 -8.81
C MET A 59 5.72 6.08 -9.48
N HIS A 60 5.54 7.26 -8.87
CA HIS A 60 4.77 8.35 -9.47
C HIS A 60 5.43 8.88 -10.75
N LYS A 61 6.74 9.11 -10.72
CA LYS A 61 7.50 9.55 -11.90
C LYS A 61 7.45 8.51 -13.04
N ASN A 62 7.59 7.23 -12.70
CA ASN A 62 7.51 6.14 -13.67
C ASN A 62 6.15 6.08 -14.40
N HIS A 63 5.06 6.49 -13.75
CA HIS A 63 3.73 6.58 -14.39
C HIS A 63 3.64 7.66 -15.47
N GLU A 64 4.26 8.82 -15.24
CA GLU A 64 4.30 9.91 -16.23
C GLU A 64 5.16 9.53 -17.45
N ASP A 65 6.29 8.84 -17.22
CA ASP A 65 7.15 8.34 -18.28
C ASP A 65 6.47 7.28 -19.14
N LEU A 66 5.66 6.39 -18.53
CA LEU A 66 4.87 5.39 -19.26
C LEU A 66 3.85 6.00 -20.22
N ALA A 67 3.27 7.16 -19.90
CA ALA A 67 2.26 7.81 -20.74
C ALA A 67 2.84 8.23 -22.11
N ASN A 68 4.12 8.61 -22.15
CA ASN A 68 4.78 9.12 -23.34
C ASN A 68 5.40 8.03 -24.25
N LEU A 69 5.42 6.77 -23.81
CA LEU A 69 6.01 5.67 -24.58
C LEU A 69 5.07 5.13 -25.69
N PRO A 70 5.63 4.62 -26.80
CA PRO A 70 4.92 3.77 -27.76
C PRO A 70 4.26 2.56 -27.08
N ALA A 71 3.20 2.02 -27.70
CA ALA A 71 2.38 0.96 -27.09
C ALA A 71 3.16 -0.31 -26.74
N LEU A 72 4.06 -0.77 -27.62
CA LEU A 72 4.87 -1.97 -27.40
C LEU A 72 5.86 -1.79 -26.25
N GLU A 73 6.63 -0.69 -26.25
CA GLU A 73 7.58 -0.37 -25.18
C GLU A 73 6.88 -0.14 -23.83
N ARG A 74 5.69 0.48 -23.85
CA ARG A 74 4.85 0.62 -22.66
C ARG A 74 4.47 -0.74 -22.08
N MET A 75 4.06 -1.70 -22.91
CA MET A 75 3.72 -3.06 -22.46
C MET A 75 4.93 -3.78 -21.84
N GLU A 76 6.12 -3.65 -22.44
CA GLU A 76 7.34 -4.24 -21.89
C GLU A 76 7.70 -3.64 -20.52
N LYS A 77 7.61 -2.32 -20.38
CA LYS A 77 7.86 -1.64 -19.10
C LYS A 77 6.85 -2.03 -18.03
N LEU A 78 5.57 -2.12 -18.38
CA LEU A 78 4.52 -2.60 -17.46
C LEU A 78 4.78 -4.03 -16.99
N LEU A 79 5.26 -4.92 -17.88
CA LEU A 79 5.63 -6.28 -17.50
C LEU A 79 6.80 -6.28 -16.49
N THR A 80 7.81 -5.43 -16.70
CA THR A 80 8.91 -5.28 -15.75
C THR A 80 8.43 -4.79 -14.38
N PHE A 81 7.56 -3.77 -14.35
CA PHE A 81 6.99 -3.28 -13.09
C PHE A 81 6.12 -4.34 -12.40
N SER A 82 5.35 -5.13 -13.17
CA SER A 82 4.57 -6.24 -12.63
C SER A 82 5.46 -7.28 -11.95
N LYS A 83 6.58 -7.67 -12.57
CA LYS A 83 7.55 -8.59 -11.95
C LYS A 83 8.16 -8.02 -10.66
N ALA A 84 8.54 -6.74 -10.67
CA ALA A 84 9.03 -6.07 -9.46
C ALA A 84 7.96 -6.02 -8.35
N HIS A 85 6.70 -5.82 -8.72
CA HIS A 85 5.58 -5.84 -7.78
C HIS A 85 5.39 -7.23 -7.17
N VAL A 86 5.46 -8.30 -7.96
CA VAL A 86 5.38 -9.69 -7.47
C VAL A 86 6.51 -9.96 -6.47
N ALA A 87 7.75 -9.62 -6.80
CA ALA A 87 8.89 -9.80 -5.89
C ALA A 87 8.70 -9.06 -4.56
N LYS A 88 8.12 -7.85 -4.59
CA LYS A 88 7.77 -7.11 -3.38
C LYS A 88 6.68 -7.82 -2.55
N GLN A 89 5.65 -8.36 -3.20
CA GLN A 89 4.61 -9.13 -2.51
C GLN A 89 5.17 -10.41 -1.88
N GLU A 90 6.09 -11.09 -2.54
CA GLU A 90 6.78 -12.26 -1.99
C GLU A 90 7.59 -11.91 -0.73
N ALA A 91 8.32 -10.78 -0.76
CA ALA A 91 9.04 -10.27 0.40
C ALA A 91 8.08 -9.93 1.56
N HIS A 92 6.97 -9.24 1.26
CA HIS A 92 5.94 -8.95 2.25
C HIS A 92 5.35 -10.24 2.86
N LEU A 93 5.08 -11.26 2.04
CA LEU A 93 4.57 -12.54 2.50
C LEU A 93 5.57 -13.26 3.41
N ALA A 94 6.86 -13.26 3.06
CA ALA A 94 7.91 -13.84 3.89
C ALA A 94 8.04 -13.13 5.25
N ALA A 95 7.98 -11.80 5.25
CA ALA A 95 7.99 -10.99 6.47
C ALA A 95 6.77 -11.31 7.35
N THR A 96 5.57 -11.36 6.76
CA THR A 96 4.33 -11.68 7.49
C THR A 96 4.37 -13.09 8.05
N LYS A 97 4.85 -14.09 7.30
CA LYS A 97 5.01 -15.47 7.82
C LYS A 97 5.91 -15.52 9.05
N THR A 98 7.01 -14.77 9.02
CA THR A 98 7.97 -14.69 10.14
C THR A 98 7.31 -14.06 11.37
N PHE A 99 6.61 -12.93 11.20
CA PHE A 99 5.89 -12.27 12.28
C PHE A 99 4.76 -13.14 12.83
N TYR A 100 3.96 -13.76 11.96
CA TYR A 100 2.81 -14.58 12.32
C TYR A 100 3.20 -15.81 13.14
N ALA A 101 4.40 -16.37 12.92
CA ALA A 101 4.94 -17.48 13.72
C ALA A 101 5.28 -17.07 15.17
N THR A 102 5.42 -15.78 15.46
CA THR A 102 5.67 -15.25 16.82
C THR A 102 4.39 -15.00 17.62
N LEU A 103 3.23 -15.04 16.96
CA LEU A 103 1.92 -14.78 17.57
C LEU A 103 1.33 -16.04 18.19
N THR A 104 0.55 -15.87 19.26
CA THR A 104 -0.27 -16.96 19.82
C THR A 104 -1.50 -17.22 18.92
N PRO A 105 -2.17 -18.39 19.03
CA PRO A 105 -3.37 -18.68 18.24
C PRO A 105 -4.50 -17.64 18.40
N GLU A 106 -4.63 -17.04 19.59
CA GLU A 106 -5.61 -16.00 19.86
C GLU A 106 -5.24 -14.68 19.15
N GLN A 107 -3.97 -14.31 19.16
CA GLN A 107 -3.44 -13.14 18.45
C GLN A 107 -3.50 -13.30 16.93
N GLN A 108 -3.21 -14.50 16.43
CA GLN A 108 -3.35 -14.85 15.01
C GLN A 108 -4.77 -14.62 14.51
N LYS A 109 -5.79 -15.04 15.28
CA LYS A 109 -7.19 -14.80 14.93
C LYS A 109 -7.55 -13.31 14.91
N ALA A 110 -7.01 -12.52 15.84
CA ALA A 110 -7.17 -11.07 15.83
C ALA A 110 -6.48 -10.44 14.60
N PHE A 111 -5.28 -10.92 14.27
CA PHE A 111 -4.55 -10.51 13.06
C PHE A 111 -5.36 -10.77 11.79
N ASP A 112 -5.91 -11.99 11.61
CA ASP A 112 -6.66 -12.36 10.42
C ASP A 112 -7.96 -11.55 10.23
N LYS A 113 -8.59 -11.11 11.34
CA LYS A 113 -9.81 -10.29 11.31
C LYS A 113 -9.53 -8.87 10.79
N ASP A 114 -8.41 -8.28 11.19
CA ASP A 114 -8.10 -6.88 10.97
C ASP A 114 -7.15 -6.66 9.78
N PHE A 115 -6.21 -7.59 9.56
CA PHE A 115 -5.33 -7.61 8.40
C PHE A 115 -6.05 -8.21 7.20
N THR A 116 -7.03 -7.48 6.68
CA THR A 116 -7.61 -7.79 5.37
C THR A 116 -6.71 -7.25 4.27
N VAL A 117 -6.30 -8.11 3.34
CA VAL A 117 -5.75 -7.66 2.05
C VAL A 117 -6.90 -6.94 1.36
N GLU A 118 -6.94 -5.62 1.53
CA GLU A 118 -7.98 -4.78 0.98
C GLU A 118 -8.06 -5.04 -0.53
N HIS A 119 -9.06 -5.84 -0.93
CA HIS A 119 -9.52 -5.95 -2.31
C HIS A 119 -10.22 -4.63 -2.63
N ASP A 120 -9.46 -3.54 -2.70
CA ASP A 120 -9.92 -2.25 -3.22
C ASP A 120 -10.03 -2.36 -4.75
N GLY A 121 -10.85 -3.32 -5.17
CA GLY A 121 -11.25 -3.57 -6.54
C GLY A 121 -12.16 -2.45 -6.99
N HIS A 122 -11.57 -1.33 -7.41
CA HIS A 122 -12.20 -0.34 -8.27
C HIS A 122 -12.46 -0.89 -9.70
N PHE A 123 -12.62 -2.21 -9.88
CA PHE A 123 -12.80 -2.88 -11.16
C PHE A 123 -14.28 -3.04 -11.57
N GLY A 124 -15.22 -2.23 -11.05
CA GLY A 124 -16.65 -2.50 -11.23
C GLY A 124 -17.60 -1.34 -11.57
N LYS A 125 -17.20 -0.07 -11.55
CA LYS A 125 -18.17 1.06 -11.55
C LYS A 125 -18.28 1.91 -12.83
N HIS A 126 -17.75 1.48 -13.98
CA HIS A 126 -17.81 2.30 -15.21
C HIS A 126 -18.16 1.56 -16.52
N TRP A 127 -18.98 0.52 -16.47
CA TRP A 127 -19.63 -0.03 -17.67
C TRP A 127 -21.16 -0.07 -17.47
N LYS A 128 -21.81 1.06 -17.72
CA LYS A 128 -23.19 1.10 -18.21
C LYS A 128 -23.29 2.35 -19.08
N LYS A 129 -23.47 2.14 -20.37
CA LYS A 129 -23.91 3.15 -21.33
C LYS A 129 -25.20 2.64 -21.95
#